data_AF-A0A351V8J5-F1
#
_entry.id   AF-A0A351V8J5-F1
#
_cell.length_a   1.000
_cell.length_b   1.000
_cell.length_c   1.000
_cell.angle_alpha   90.00
_cell.angle_beta   90.00
_cell.angle_gamma   90.00
#
_symmetry.space_group_name_H-M   'P 1'
#
loop_
_entity.id
_entity.type
_entity.pdbx_description
1 polymer ?
#
loop_
_entity_poly.entity_id
_entity_poly.type
_entity_poly.pdbx_seq_one_letter_code
_entity_poly.pdbx_strand_id
1 'polypeptide(L)'
;MDEGKILYFYLKKGDSYKKHRWSKGRIAAAETDMGKDGKLGCCGVPEFYLKKRGWEENRLTEELSSIIKKEKAKDYYLQPQLAHMAGIEERLPPEVLLEKLLCQVPCLEYLIYIGWEGGQIEGALDEEQFREERQMMLYLLEPYLARINHFILVTDHWDGYEEFTEYIYEEYGIPASGVPELERQYGKNGKTVILDARKSYKIPCEQMPQRAAYVDFWSVEEKWEQIEGMRRDVKYISAVKFLDTLVKNGYNTIGN
;
A
#
# COMPACT_ATOMS: atom_id res chain seq x y z
N MET A 1 14.54 15.40 -11.59
CA MET A 1 14.56 14.39 -10.51
C MET A 1 15.17 13.15 -11.10
N ASP A 2 16.16 12.53 -10.47
CA ASP A 2 16.74 11.28 -10.97
C ASP A 2 15.64 10.23 -11.14
N GLU A 3 15.48 9.74 -12.37
CA GLU A 3 14.58 8.66 -12.75
C GLU A 3 15.00 7.40 -11.98
N GLY A 4 14.34 7.13 -10.85
CA GLY A 4 14.67 6.03 -9.95
C GLY A 4 14.04 4.72 -10.41
N LYS A 5 14.77 3.61 -10.26
CA LYS A 5 14.21 2.26 -10.35
C LYS A 5 13.70 1.83 -8.98
N ILE A 6 12.45 1.39 -8.89
CA ILE A 6 11.85 0.78 -7.70
C ILE A 6 11.72 -0.71 -7.95
N LEU A 7 12.02 -1.54 -6.94
CA LEU A 7 11.78 -2.99 -7.03
C LEU A 7 10.50 -3.39 -6.30
N TYR A 8 9.71 -4.24 -6.93
CA TYR A 8 8.61 -4.93 -6.28
C TYR A 8 8.96 -6.42 -6.15
N PHE A 9 9.06 -6.90 -4.92
CA PHE A 9 9.31 -8.31 -4.61
C PHE A 9 8.00 -9.01 -4.25
N TYR A 10 7.67 -10.06 -5.00
CA TYR A 10 6.43 -10.84 -4.83
C TYR A 10 6.71 -12.34 -4.77
N LEU A 11 5.86 -13.08 -4.05
CA LEU A 11 6.03 -14.51 -3.84
C LEU A 11 5.55 -15.30 -5.07
N LYS A 12 6.45 -16.09 -5.67
CA LYS A 12 6.12 -17.10 -6.68
C LYS A 12 5.81 -18.44 -6.01
N LYS A 13 4.52 -18.63 -5.68
CA LYS A 13 3.99 -19.86 -5.10
C LYS A 13 4.33 -21.08 -5.97
N GLY A 14 4.78 -22.16 -5.35
CA GLY A 14 5.13 -23.43 -5.97
C GLY A 14 6.51 -23.49 -6.65
N ASP A 15 7.21 -22.36 -6.80
CA ASP A 15 8.51 -22.32 -7.48
C ASP A 15 9.69 -22.59 -6.54
N SER A 16 10.81 -23.03 -7.09
CA SER A 16 12.04 -23.30 -6.34
C SER A 16 13.24 -22.57 -6.93
N TYR A 17 13.96 -21.82 -6.09
CA TYR A 17 15.16 -21.08 -6.48
C TYR A 17 16.23 -21.98 -7.09
N LYS A 18 16.44 -23.17 -6.51
CA LYS A 18 17.30 -24.23 -7.07
C LYS A 18 16.47 -25.47 -7.40
N LYS A 19 16.66 -26.00 -8.61
CA LYS A 19 16.15 -27.32 -9.01
C LYS A 19 17.04 -28.45 -8.46
N HIS A 20 18.35 -28.23 -8.45
CA HIS A 20 19.35 -29.17 -7.95
C HIS A 20 20.39 -28.44 -7.09
N ARG A 21 21.13 -29.18 -6.23
CA ARG A 21 22.18 -28.56 -5.39
C ARG A 21 23.27 -27.86 -6.22
N TRP A 22 23.55 -28.37 -7.42
CA TRP A 22 24.52 -27.81 -8.37
C TRP A 22 23.96 -26.72 -9.28
N SER A 23 22.64 -26.51 -9.34
CA SER A 23 22.07 -25.44 -10.17
C SER A 23 22.28 -24.07 -9.51
N LYS A 24 22.63 -23.06 -10.30
CA LYS A 24 22.55 -21.66 -9.87
C LYS A 24 21.08 -21.24 -9.89
N GLY A 25 20.60 -20.72 -8.77
CA GLY A 25 19.31 -20.04 -8.74
C GLY A 25 19.45 -18.62 -9.26
N ARG A 26 18.35 -18.04 -9.75
CA ARG A 26 18.31 -16.64 -10.17
C ARG A 26 16.90 -16.11 -9.95
N ILE A 27 16.83 -14.95 -9.30
CA ILE A 27 15.64 -14.11 -9.32
C ILE A 27 15.87 -13.07 -10.41
N ALA A 28 14.95 -12.98 -11.36
CA ALA A 28 15.00 -12.01 -12.45
C ALA A 28 14.05 -10.85 -12.14
N ALA A 29 14.51 -9.62 -12.41
CA ALA A 29 13.68 -8.44 -12.41
C ALA A 29 13.11 -8.23 -13.82
N ALA A 30 11.79 -8.32 -13.97
CA ALA A 30 11.11 -7.90 -15.19
C ALA A 30 10.80 -6.40 -15.07
N GLU A 31 11.23 -5.59 -16.05
CA GLU A 31 10.97 -4.16 -16.02
C GLU A 31 9.56 -3.83 -16.54
N THR A 32 8.88 -2.94 -15.86
CA THR A 32 7.62 -2.32 -16.28
C THR A 32 7.79 -0.82 -16.23
N ASP A 33 7.39 -0.14 -17.30
CA ASP A 33 7.44 1.32 -17.38
C ASP A 33 6.40 1.95 -16.45
N MET A 34 6.81 2.93 -15.64
CA MET A 34 5.91 3.74 -14.81
C MET A 34 5.66 5.14 -15.39
N GLY A 35 6.18 5.42 -16.59
CA GLY A 35 6.08 6.73 -17.25
C GLY A 35 7.05 7.73 -16.64
N LYS A 36 6.56 8.93 -16.29
CA LYS A 36 7.36 10.01 -15.69
C LYS A 36 8.05 9.62 -14.36
N ASP A 37 7.58 8.55 -13.74
CA ASP A 37 7.97 8.10 -12.40
C ASP A 37 9.11 7.04 -12.43
N GLY A 38 9.65 6.75 -13.62
CA GLY A 38 10.77 5.84 -13.80
C GLY A 38 10.33 4.40 -14.08
N LYS A 39 11.02 3.43 -13.48
CA LYS A 39 10.86 1.99 -13.80
C LYS A 39 10.52 1.16 -12.57
N LEU A 40 9.61 0.20 -12.74
CA LEU A 40 9.31 -0.83 -11.75
C LEU A 40 9.98 -2.14 -12.15
N GLY A 41 10.90 -2.64 -11.34
CA GLY A 41 11.48 -3.97 -11.47
C GLY A 41 10.69 -5.00 -10.66
N CYS A 42 9.95 -5.85 -11.33
CA CYS A 42 9.15 -6.91 -10.71
C CYS A 42 10.00 -8.18 -10.50
N CYS A 43 10.28 -8.50 -9.24
CA CYS A 43 11.15 -9.59 -8.81
C CYS A 43 10.32 -10.72 -8.18
N GLY A 44 10.09 -11.78 -8.96
CA GLY A 44 9.41 -12.96 -8.45
C GLY A 44 10.33 -13.85 -7.61
N VAL A 45 10.13 -13.86 -6.30
CA VAL A 45 10.89 -14.64 -5.33
C VAL A 45 10.26 -16.04 -5.22
N PRO A 46 10.98 -17.12 -5.57
CA PRO A 46 10.46 -18.48 -5.42
C PRO A 46 10.09 -18.79 -3.97
N GLU A 47 8.99 -19.51 -3.75
CA GLU A 47 8.56 -19.93 -2.40
C GLU A 47 9.60 -20.79 -1.68
N PHE A 48 10.32 -21.64 -2.43
CA PHE A 48 11.27 -22.58 -1.88
C PHE A 48 12.70 -22.28 -2.32
N TYR A 49 13.67 -22.55 -1.45
CA TYR A 49 15.08 -22.49 -1.79
C TYR A 49 15.50 -23.68 -2.66
N LEU A 50 15.15 -24.91 -2.27
CA LEU A 50 15.56 -26.14 -2.96
C LEU A 50 14.56 -27.27 -2.73
N LYS A 51 13.98 -27.83 -3.81
CA LYS A 51 13.09 -29.02 -3.75
C LYS A 51 12.07 -28.97 -2.60
N LYS A 52 11.27 -27.90 -2.53
CA LYS A 52 10.28 -27.66 -1.45
C LYS A 52 10.84 -27.38 -0.05
N ARG A 53 12.16 -27.28 0.12
CA ARG A 53 12.74 -26.73 1.35
C ARG A 53 12.61 -25.21 1.33
N GLY A 54 12.01 -24.66 2.37
CA GLY A 54 11.87 -23.21 2.56
C GLY A 54 13.21 -22.48 2.62
N TRP A 55 13.13 -21.16 2.57
CA TRP A 55 14.28 -20.30 2.75
C TRP A 55 14.75 -20.29 4.21
N GLU A 56 16.05 -20.08 4.38
CA GLU A 56 16.60 -19.60 5.65
C GLU A 56 16.53 -18.06 5.58
N GLU A 57 16.02 -17.40 6.63
CA GLU A 57 15.77 -15.94 6.65
C GLU A 57 17.00 -15.14 6.18
N ASN A 58 18.15 -15.34 6.81
CA ASN A 58 19.42 -14.69 6.44
C ASN A 58 19.77 -14.87 4.95
N ARG A 59 19.52 -16.06 4.41
CA ARG A 59 19.80 -16.35 3.01
C ARG A 59 18.86 -15.61 2.06
N LEU A 60 17.57 -15.55 2.40
CA LEU A 60 16.61 -14.78 1.61
C LEU A 60 16.98 -13.30 1.63
N THR A 61 17.29 -12.75 2.80
CA THR A 61 17.69 -11.35 2.98
C THR A 61 18.98 -11.00 2.22
N GLU A 62 19.98 -11.89 2.22
CA GLU A 62 21.19 -11.74 1.41
C GLU A 62 20.89 -11.70 -0.10
N GLU A 63 20.02 -12.59 -0.60
CA GLU A 63 19.63 -12.61 -2.01
C GLU A 63 18.84 -11.36 -2.40
N LEU A 64 17.87 -10.94 -1.59
CA LEU A 64 17.12 -9.69 -1.82
C LEU A 64 18.06 -8.49 -1.87
N SER A 65 18.98 -8.38 -0.91
CA SER A 65 19.98 -7.31 -0.85
C SER A 65 20.91 -7.30 -2.06
N SER A 66 21.31 -8.48 -2.55
CA SER A 66 22.13 -8.63 -3.75
C SER A 66 21.39 -8.12 -5.00
N ILE A 67 20.09 -8.39 -5.11
CA ILE A 67 19.25 -7.91 -6.22
C ILE A 67 19.10 -6.38 -6.14
N ILE A 68 18.79 -5.82 -4.96
CA ILE A 68 18.67 -4.37 -4.77
C ILE A 68 19.94 -3.65 -5.25
N LYS A 69 21.11 -4.13 -4.83
CA LYS A 69 22.41 -3.58 -5.24
C LYS A 69 22.67 -3.73 -6.73
N LYS A 70 22.40 -4.91 -7.29
CA LYS A 70 22.64 -5.21 -8.71
C LYS A 70 21.75 -4.37 -9.63
N GLU A 71 20.48 -4.22 -9.28
CA GLU A 71 19.50 -3.46 -10.05
C GLU A 71 19.61 -1.94 -9.82
N LYS A 72 20.50 -1.50 -8.90
CA LYS A 72 20.69 -0.10 -8.50
C LYS A 72 19.36 0.56 -8.13
N ALA A 73 18.54 -0.17 -7.39
CA ALA A 73 17.22 0.31 -7.00
C ALA A 73 17.35 1.44 -5.99
N LYS A 74 16.59 2.52 -6.21
CA LYS A 74 16.49 3.64 -5.26
C LYS A 74 15.67 3.23 -4.05
N ASP A 75 14.65 2.41 -4.29
CA ASP A 75 13.72 1.95 -3.27
C ASP A 75 13.13 0.58 -3.62
N TYR A 76 12.45 -0.07 -2.69
CA TYR A 76 11.77 -1.33 -2.91
C TYR A 76 10.52 -1.50 -2.05
N TYR A 77 9.58 -2.28 -2.56
CA TYR A 77 8.44 -2.78 -1.81
C TYR A 77 8.48 -4.31 -1.76
N LEU A 78 8.31 -4.84 -0.56
CA LEU A 78 8.27 -6.27 -0.28
C LEU A 78 6.83 -6.65 0.08
N GLN A 79 6.25 -7.59 -0.66
CA GLN A 79 4.93 -8.13 -0.33
C GLN A 79 4.90 -8.64 1.13
N PRO A 80 3.83 -8.42 1.91
CA PRO A 80 3.79 -8.75 3.34
C PRO A 80 4.22 -10.19 3.67
N GLN A 81 3.75 -11.18 2.90
CA GLN A 81 4.15 -12.57 3.12
C GLN A 81 5.66 -12.80 2.95
N LEU A 82 6.32 -12.10 2.02
CA LEU A 82 7.77 -12.19 1.85
C LEU A 82 8.54 -11.46 2.94
N ALA A 83 8.02 -10.33 3.43
CA ALA A 83 8.61 -9.62 4.55
C ALA A 83 8.67 -10.52 5.79
N HIS A 84 7.56 -11.20 6.09
CA HIS A 84 7.50 -12.21 7.14
C HIS A 84 8.50 -13.36 6.92
N MET A 85 8.58 -13.92 5.71
CA MET A 85 9.54 -14.99 5.38
C MET A 85 11.01 -14.57 5.51
N ALA A 86 11.32 -13.29 5.35
CA ALA A 86 12.67 -12.74 5.43
C ALA A 86 13.03 -12.21 6.83
N GLY A 87 12.08 -12.20 7.77
CA GLY A 87 12.25 -11.55 9.07
C GLY A 87 12.44 -10.03 8.94
N ILE A 88 11.91 -9.42 7.87
CA ILE A 88 12.00 -7.98 7.60
C ILE A 88 10.70 -7.33 8.08
N GLU A 89 10.83 -6.23 8.82
CA GLU A 89 9.69 -5.42 9.22
C GLU A 89 8.94 -4.90 7.99
N GLU A 90 7.62 -5.10 7.99
CA GLU A 90 6.76 -4.63 6.92
C GLU A 90 6.76 -3.09 6.86
N ARG A 91 6.68 -2.57 5.64
CA ARG A 91 6.63 -1.13 5.39
C ARG A 91 5.51 -0.82 4.41
N LEU A 92 5.00 0.41 4.46
CA LEU A 92 4.12 0.90 3.42
C LEU A 92 4.84 0.87 2.05
N PRO A 93 4.09 0.68 0.95
CA PRO A 93 4.65 0.90 -0.38
C PRO A 93 5.19 2.33 -0.52
N PRO A 94 6.28 2.54 -1.29
CA PRO A 94 6.73 3.89 -1.63
C PRO A 94 5.60 4.75 -2.17
N GLU A 95 5.58 6.04 -1.82
CA GLU A 95 4.48 6.96 -2.10
C GLU A 95 4.07 6.97 -3.58
N VAL A 96 5.03 6.86 -4.49
CA VAL A 96 4.77 6.77 -5.93
C VAL A 96 3.95 5.54 -6.32
N LEU A 97 4.10 4.40 -5.63
CA LEU A 97 3.25 3.22 -5.86
C LEU A 97 1.84 3.44 -5.29
N LEU A 98 1.73 4.12 -4.15
CA LEU A 98 0.44 4.51 -3.56
C LEU A 98 -0.29 5.54 -4.45
N GLU A 99 0.40 6.50 -5.05
CA GLU A 99 -0.16 7.45 -6.01
C GLU A 99 -0.73 6.71 -7.23
N LYS A 100 0.02 5.77 -7.80
CA LYS A 100 -0.45 4.92 -8.91
C LYS A 100 -1.66 4.07 -8.52
N LEU A 101 -1.72 3.59 -7.27
CA LEU A 101 -2.88 2.88 -6.73
C LEU A 101 -4.10 3.81 -6.70
N LEU A 102 -3.94 5.05 -6.22
CA LEU A 102 -5.04 6.03 -6.13
C LEU A 102 -5.57 6.46 -7.50
N CYS A 103 -4.75 6.46 -8.55
CA CYS A 103 -5.22 6.67 -9.93
C CYS A 103 -6.29 5.65 -10.39
N GLN A 104 -6.42 4.50 -9.71
CA GLN A 104 -7.45 3.49 -9.99
C GLN A 104 -8.79 3.76 -9.29
N VAL A 105 -8.86 4.80 -8.46
CA VAL A 105 -10.02 5.14 -7.65
C VAL A 105 -10.97 6.04 -8.47
N PRO A 106 -12.25 5.63 -8.64
CA PRO A 106 -13.13 6.26 -9.63
C PRO A 106 -13.66 7.65 -9.22
N CYS A 107 -13.88 7.91 -7.93
CA CYS A 107 -14.56 9.12 -7.45
C CYS A 107 -14.15 9.43 -6.01
N LEU A 108 -13.46 10.55 -5.80
CA LEU A 108 -12.99 11.05 -4.50
C LEU A 108 -13.81 12.28 -4.06
N GLU A 109 -15.14 12.17 -4.01
CA GLU A 109 -15.99 13.28 -3.53
C GLU A 109 -16.17 13.26 -2.01
N TYR A 110 -16.27 12.06 -1.43
CA TYR A 110 -16.34 11.84 0.02
C TYR A 110 -15.13 10.99 0.41
N LEU A 111 -14.21 11.60 1.14
CA LEU A 111 -13.00 10.92 1.58
C LEU A 111 -13.13 10.60 3.07
N ILE A 112 -12.96 9.32 3.39
CA ILE A 112 -12.73 8.85 4.74
C ILE A 112 -11.27 8.38 4.77
N TYR A 113 -10.46 8.95 5.66
CA TYR A 113 -9.09 8.52 5.86
C TYR A 113 -8.96 7.93 7.26
N ILE A 114 -8.51 6.68 7.34
CA ILE A 114 -8.23 6.00 8.60
C ILE A 114 -6.75 6.20 8.87
N GLY A 115 -6.46 7.07 9.84
CA GLY A 115 -5.09 7.47 10.18
C GLY A 115 -4.31 6.37 10.87
N TRP A 116 -2.99 6.51 10.93
CA TRP A 116 -2.08 5.52 11.51
C TRP A 116 -2.48 5.09 12.93
N GLU A 117 -1.99 3.90 13.31
CA GLU A 117 -2.18 3.40 14.68
C GLU A 117 -1.27 4.22 15.59
N GLY A 118 -1.85 5.11 16.39
CA GLY A 118 -1.12 5.81 17.44
C GLY A 118 -0.70 4.80 18.51
N GLY A 119 0.58 4.48 18.59
CA GLY A 119 1.10 3.76 19.74
C GLY A 119 0.91 4.62 20.99
N GLN A 120 0.40 4.06 22.10
CA GLN A 120 0.43 4.74 23.39
C GLN A 120 1.89 5.01 23.83
N ILE A 121 2.56 6.09 23.45
CA ILE A 121 3.83 6.50 24.08
C ILE A 121 3.99 8.04 24.06
N GLU A 122 4.28 8.61 25.23
CA GLU A 122 4.53 10.03 25.48
C GLU A 122 5.69 10.63 24.66
N GLY A 123 5.46 11.80 24.03
CA GLY A 123 6.29 13.00 24.26
C GLY A 123 7.36 13.41 23.23
N ALA A 124 7.69 12.61 22.21
CA ALA A 124 8.62 13.08 21.15
C ALA A 124 8.62 12.25 19.85
N LEU A 125 8.25 10.96 19.91
CA LEU A 125 8.15 10.08 18.73
C LEU A 125 6.82 10.22 17.95
N ASP A 126 5.96 11.17 18.37
CA ASP A 126 4.58 11.35 17.89
C ASP A 126 4.48 12.38 16.73
N GLU A 127 5.15 13.53 16.88
CA GLU A 127 5.09 14.61 15.88
C GLU A 127 5.88 14.27 14.59
N GLU A 128 6.94 13.47 14.66
CA GLU A 128 7.65 13.02 13.46
C GLU A 128 6.80 12.04 12.65
N GLN A 129 6.11 11.10 13.31
CA GLN A 129 5.19 10.17 12.65
C GLN A 129 3.99 10.89 12.05
N PHE A 130 3.35 11.79 12.79
CA PHE A 130 2.26 12.60 12.23
C PHE A 130 2.75 13.49 11.09
N ARG A 131 3.94 14.06 11.18
CA ARG A 131 4.51 14.84 10.08
C ARG A 131 4.73 13.97 8.83
N GLU A 132 5.29 12.78 8.97
CA GLU A 132 5.45 11.83 7.86
C GLU A 132 4.09 11.45 7.26
N GLU A 133 3.09 11.17 8.10
CA GLU A 133 1.75 10.84 7.63
C GLU A 133 1.07 12.02 6.94
N ARG A 134 1.12 13.23 7.51
CA ARG A 134 0.57 14.47 6.91
C ARG A 134 1.23 14.76 5.57
N GLN A 135 2.55 14.56 5.45
CA GLN A 135 3.29 14.72 4.20
C GLN A 135 2.86 13.69 3.15
N MET A 136 2.77 12.41 3.53
CA MET A 136 2.28 11.35 2.65
C MET A 136 0.84 11.64 2.20
N MET A 137 -0.05 12.00 3.13
CA MET A 137 -1.44 12.36 2.83
C MET A 137 -1.51 13.52 1.85
N LEU A 138 -0.75 14.60 2.09
CA LEU A 138 -0.71 15.74 1.19
C LEU A 138 -0.22 15.32 -0.20
N TYR A 139 0.89 14.59 -0.29
CA TYR A 139 1.42 14.07 -1.56
C TYR A 139 0.36 13.25 -2.33
N LEU A 140 -0.34 12.36 -1.64
CA LEU A 140 -1.33 11.46 -2.24
C LEU A 140 -2.63 12.16 -2.62
N LEU A 141 -3.05 13.16 -1.85
CA LEU A 141 -4.35 13.80 -1.99
C LEU A 141 -4.32 15.09 -2.81
N GLU A 142 -3.18 15.78 -2.89
CA GLU A 142 -3.02 17.05 -3.63
C GLU A 142 -3.67 17.00 -5.03
N PRO A 143 -3.48 15.95 -5.87
CA PRO A 143 -4.09 15.88 -7.20
C PRO A 143 -5.63 15.81 -7.19
N TYR A 144 -6.22 15.54 -6.03
CA TYR A 144 -7.64 15.25 -5.84
C TYR A 144 -8.36 16.23 -4.91
N LEU A 145 -7.66 17.10 -4.17
CA LEU A 145 -8.26 18.02 -3.18
C LEU A 145 -9.41 18.84 -3.78
N ALA A 146 -9.23 19.38 -4.99
CA ALA A 146 -10.28 20.15 -5.68
C ALA A 146 -11.57 19.36 -5.99
N ARG A 147 -11.56 18.03 -5.87
CA ARG A 147 -12.71 17.14 -6.10
C ARG A 147 -13.35 16.65 -4.81
N ILE A 148 -12.64 16.77 -3.68
CA ILE A 148 -13.10 16.32 -2.37
C ILE A 148 -14.04 17.39 -1.82
N ASN A 149 -15.26 16.98 -1.47
CA ASN A 149 -16.25 17.87 -0.87
C ASN A 149 -16.33 17.70 0.65
N HIS A 150 -15.97 16.52 1.16
CA HIS A 150 -16.06 16.18 2.58
C HIS A 150 -14.90 15.28 2.96
N PHE A 151 -14.24 15.61 4.07
CA PHE A 151 -13.14 14.83 4.63
C PHE A 151 -13.48 14.35 6.04
N ILE A 152 -13.47 13.04 6.25
CA ILE A 152 -13.61 12.43 7.58
C ILE A 152 -12.29 11.76 7.93
N LEU A 153 -11.73 12.12 9.07
CA LEU A 153 -10.55 11.49 9.62
C LEU A 153 -10.96 10.54 10.75
N VAL A 154 -10.61 9.27 10.61
CA VAL A 154 -10.82 8.27 11.66
C VAL A 154 -9.51 8.14 12.45
N THR A 155 -9.48 8.77 13.62
CA THR A 155 -8.32 8.82 14.51
C THR A 155 -8.74 9.11 15.94
N ASP A 156 -8.01 8.52 16.89
CA ASP A 156 -8.01 8.83 18.31
C ASP A 156 -7.13 10.03 18.65
N HIS A 157 -6.32 10.50 17.71
CA HIS A 157 -5.36 11.60 17.88
C HIS A 157 -5.66 12.75 16.91
N TRP A 158 -6.79 13.43 17.10
CA TRP A 158 -7.21 14.52 16.20
C TRP A 158 -6.20 15.67 16.14
N ASP A 159 -5.62 16.03 17.29
CA ASP A 159 -4.65 17.13 17.44
C ASP A 159 -3.44 16.97 16.51
N GLY A 160 -3.03 15.73 16.23
CA GLY A 160 -1.93 15.40 15.31
C GLY A 160 -2.20 15.76 13.84
N TYR A 161 -3.43 16.14 13.48
CA TYR A 161 -3.81 16.47 12.10
C TYR A 161 -4.36 17.89 11.95
N GLU A 162 -4.39 18.71 13.01
CA GLU A 162 -4.95 20.07 12.97
C GLU A 162 -4.34 20.89 11.83
N GLU A 163 -3.00 20.95 11.75
CA GLU A 163 -2.27 21.67 10.70
C GLU A 163 -2.70 21.26 9.28
N PHE A 164 -2.89 19.96 9.04
CA PHE A 164 -3.32 19.46 7.75
C PHE A 164 -4.79 19.83 7.47
N THR A 165 -5.67 19.68 8.46
CA THR A 165 -7.10 19.97 8.30
C THR A 165 -7.40 21.46 8.14
N GLU A 166 -6.65 22.32 8.82
CA GLU A 166 -6.70 23.78 8.64
C GLU A 166 -6.23 24.16 7.24
N TYR A 167 -5.08 23.64 6.79
CA TYR A 167 -4.56 23.87 5.45
C TYR A 167 -5.57 23.52 4.36
N ILE A 168 -6.18 22.33 4.40
CA ILE A 168 -7.16 21.93 3.36
C ILE A 168 -8.46 22.74 3.42
N TYR A 169 -8.83 23.26 4.60
CA TYR A 169 -9.99 24.13 4.73
C TYR A 169 -9.70 25.52 4.17
N GLU A 170 -8.55 26.12 4.49
CA GLU A 170 -8.17 27.45 4.01
C GLU A 170 -7.94 27.49 2.50
N GLU A 171 -7.22 26.50 1.96
CA GLU A 171 -6.83 26.49 0.55
C GLU A 171 -7.92 25.93 -0.37
N TYR A 172 -8.72 24.98 0.10
CA TYR A 172 -9.68 24.24 -0.75
C TYR A 172 -11.12 24.31 -0.25
N GLY A 173 -11.39 24.92 0.91
CA GLY A 173 -12.73 25.01 1.48
C GLY A 173 -13.29 23.66 1.92
N ILE A 174 -12.44 22.65 2.14
CA ILE A 174 -12.87 21.29 2.46
C ILE A 174 -13.16 21.18 3.96
N PRO A 175 -14.42 20.96 4.38
CA PRO A 175 -14.71 20.71 5.78
C PRO A 175 -14.17 19.35 6.20
N ALA A 176 -13.40 19.35 7.29
CA ALA A 176 -12.88 18.15 7.94
C ALA A 176 -13.66 17.83 9.22
N SER A 177 -13.78 16.56 9.58
CA SER A 177 -14.28 16.15 10.89
C SER A 177 -13.54 14.92 11.40
N GLY A 178 -13.22 14.91 12.69
CA GLY A 178 -12.55 13.81 13.38
C GLY A 178 -13.53 12.91 14.08
N VAL A 179 -13.32 11.60 13.96
CA VAL A 179 -14.05 10.59 14.73
C VAL A 179 -13.06 9.52 15.21
N PRO A 180 -13.19 9.02 16.45
CA PRO A 180 -12.31 7.96 16.95
C PRO A 180 -12.51 6.63 16.20
N GLU A 181 -13.76 6.35 15.81
CA GLU A 181 -14.12 5.17 15.04
C GLU A 181 -15.39 5.41 14.20
N LEU A 182 -15.64 4.52 13.23
CA LEU A 182 -16.82 4.59 12.36
C LEU A 182 -18.01 3.88 13.03
N GLU A 183 -18.68 4.55 13.96
CA GLU A 183 -19.87 4.03 14.66
C GLU A 183 -21.16 4.12 13.84
N ARG A 184 -21.16 4.97 12.81
CA ARG A 184 -22.29 5.21 11.91
C ARG A 184 -21.80 5.35 10.47
N GLN A 185 -22.73 5.27 9.54
CA GLN A 185 -22.39 5.49 8.14
C GLN A 185 -22.03 6.96 7.87
N TYR A 186 -20.79 7.17 7.42
CA TYR A 186 -20.30 8.45 6.89
C TYR A 186 -20.18 8.38 5.38
N GLY A 187 -20.33 9.51 4.69
CA GLY A 187 -20.19 9.59 3.24
C GLY A 187 -21.46 9.26 2.46
N LYS A 188 -21.28 8.98 1.16
CA LYS A 188 -22.36 8.81 0.18
C LYS A 188 -22.14 7.59 -0.71
N ASN A 189 -23.21 6.85 -0.97
CA ASN A 189 -23.19 5.65 -1.80
C ASN A 189 -22.59 5.93 -3.19
N GLY A 190 -21.67 5.07 -3.63
CA GLY A 190 -20.99 5.15 -4.93
C GLY A 190 -20.01 6.32 -5.10
N LYS A 191 -19.81 7.16 -4.07
CA LYS A 191 -18.97 8.36 -4.10
C LYS A 191 -17.93 8.42 -2.98
N THR A 192 -17.96 7.44 -2.08
CA THR A 192 -17.08 7.38 -0.91
C THR A 192 -15.86 6.55 -1.21
N VAL A 193 -14.71 7.09 -0.84
CA VAL A 193 -13.43 6.39 -0.82
C VAL A 193 -12.97 6.35 0.62
N ILE A 194 -12.61 5.16 1.06
CA ILE A 194 -12.01 4.92 2.37
C ILE A 194 -10.54 4.58 2.09
N LEU A 195 -9.64 5.47 2.52
CA LEU A 195 -8.21 5.24 2.52
C LEU A 195 -7.82 4.73 3.89
N ASP A 196 -7.28 3.53 3.94
CA ASP A 196 -6.90 2.87 5.18
C ASP A 196 -5.38 2.76 5.29
N ALA A 197 -4.82 3.66 6.10
CA ALA A 197 -3.40 3.68 6.40
C ALA A 197 -3.06 2.94 7.70
N ARG A 198 -4.05 2.36 8.40
CA ARG A 198 -3.88 1.70 9.70
C ARG A 198 -3.81 0.20 9.54
N LYS A 199 -2.67 -0.42 9.85
CA LYS A 199 -2.48 -1.86 9.65
C LYS A 199 -3.55 -2.71 10.37
N SER A 200 -3.80 -2.45 11.65
CA SER A 200 -4.67 -3.28 12.50
C SER A 200 -6.14 -2.81 12.58
N TYR A 201 -6.61 -1.98 11.65
CA TYR A 201 -7.99 -1.47 11.72
C TYR A 201 -9.03 -2.56 11.50
N LYS A 202 -9.95 -2.71 12.46
CA LYS A 202 -11.11 -3.57 12.33
C LYS A 202 -12.19 -2.87 11.52
N ILE A 203 -12.47 -3.35 10.33
CA ILE A 203 -13.40 -2.71 9.40
C ILE A 203 -14.84 -2.86 9.91
N PRO A 204 -15.58 -1.77 10.18
CA PRO A 204 -17.00 -1.85 10.50
C PRO A 204 -17.80 -1.93 9.20
N CYS A 205 -17.84 -3.12 8.60
CA CYS A 205 -18.46 -3.36 7.29
C CYS A 205 -19.91 -2.88 7.17
N GLU A 206 -20.67 -2.89 8.26
CA GLU A 206 -22.06 -2.41 8.30
C GLU A 206 -22.17 -0.89 8.12
N GLN A 207 -21.13 -0.14 8.49
CA GLN A 207 -21.10 1.32 8.44
C GLN A 207 -20.50 1.87 7.15
N MET A 208 -20.03 1.01 6.24
CA MET A 208 -19.50 1.47 4.96
C MET A 208 -20.65 1.87 4.01
N PRO A 209 -20.56 2.99 3.28
CA PRO A 209 -21.53 3.31 2.24
C PRO A 209 -21.61 2.22 1.17
N GLN A 210 -22.77 2.08 0.54
CA GLN A 210 -22.91 1.14 -0.57
C GLN A 210 -22.00 1.54 -1.73
N ARG A 211 -21.38 0.57 -2.39
CA ARG A 211 -20.51 0.81 -3.56
C ARG A 211 -19.33 1.74 -3.28
N ALA A 212 -18.87 1.81 -2.03
CA ALA A 212 -17.64 2.53 -1.68
C ALA A 212 -16.42 1.84 -2.29
N ALA A 213 -15.33 2.60 -2.46
CA ALA A 213 -14.01 2.03 -2.71
C ALA A 213 -13.23 2.00 -1.39
N TYR A 214 -12.70 0.83 -1.03
CA TYR A 214 -11.83 0.66 0.13
C TYR A 214 -10.41 0.44 -0.35
N VAL A 215 -9.49 1.31 0.05
CA VAL A 215 -8.08 1.28 -0.35
C VAL A 215 -7.25 0.95 0.88
N ASP A 216 -6.70 -0.27 0.91
CA ASP A 216 -5.84 -0.76 1.97
C ASP A 216 -4.38 -0.58 1.59
N PHE A 217 -3.67 0.33 2.27
CA PHE A 217 -2.27 0.60 1.98
C PHE A 217 -1.34 -0.53 2.44
N TRP A 218 -1.73 -1.30 3.45
CA TRP A 218 -0.95 -2.40 4.00
C TRP A 218 -1.20 -3.74 3.30
N SER A 219 -2.28 -3.83 2.50
CA SER A 219 -2.68 -5.06 1.79
C SER A 219 -2.87 -6.25 2.74
N VAL A 220 -3.57 -6.03 3.84
CA VAL A 220 -3.87 -7.01 4.89
C VAL A 220 -4.90 -8.02 4.37
N GLU A 221 -4.55 -9.31 4.41
CA GLU A 221 -5.36 -10.38 3.83
C GLU A 221 -6.72 -10.51 4.55
N GLU A 222 -6.73 -10.35 5.87
CA GLU A 222 -7.93 -10.40 6.71
C GLU A 222 -8.94 -9.31 6.34
N LYS A 223 -8.46 -8.10 5.99
CA LYS A 223 -9.32 -6.99 5.54
C LYS A 223 -9.99 -7.30 4.21
N TRP A 224 -9.22 -7.89 3.29
CA TRP A 224 -9.76 -8.33 2.01
C TRP A 224 -10.83 -9.42 2.19
N GLU A 225 -10.54 -10.45 2.97
CA GLU A 225 -11.49 -11.53 3.26
C GLU A 225 -12.77 -11.00 3.91
N GLN A 226 -12.63 -10.07 4.85
CA GLN A 226 -13.76 -9.44 5.53
C GLN A 226 -14.65 -8.67 4.52
N ILE A 227 -14.06 -7.85 3.65
CA ILE A 227 -14.84 -7.07 2.66
C ILE A 227 -15.48 -7.98 1.61
N GLU A 228 -14.78 -8.96 1.05
CA GLU A 228 -15.38 -9.89 0.07
C GLU A 228 -16.48 -10.76 0.69
N GLY A 229 -16.31 -11.15 1.95
CA GLY A 229 -17.27 -11.97 2.68
C GLY A 229 -18.54 -11.21 3.04
N MET A 230 -18.41 -9.97 3.51
CA MET A 230 -19.52 -9.20 4.08
C MET A 230 -20.10 -8.14 3.14
N ARG A 231 -19.29 -7.57 2.23
CA ARG A 231 -19.60 -6.37 1.44
C ARG A 231 -19.12 -6.47 -0.01
N ARG A 232 -19.68 -7.43 -0.75
CA ARG A 232 -19.40 -7.64 -2.19
C ARG A 232 -19.68 -6.43 -3.08
N ASP A 233 -20.49 -5.48 -2.62
CA ASP A 233 -20.76 -4.23 -3.32
C ASP A 233 -19.60 -3.22 -3.21
N VAL A 234 -18.74 -3.35 -2.20
CA VAL A 234 -17.58 -2.49 -1.97
C VAL A 234 -16.41 -2.98 -2.83
N LYS A 235 -15.74 -2.04 -3.51
CA LYS A 235 -14.54 -2.34 -4.29
C LYS A 235 -13.32 -2.31 -3.37
N TYR A 236 -12.75 -3.47 -3.05
CA TYR A 236 -11.47 -3.57 -2.36
C TYR A 236 -10.29 -3.34 -3.31
N ILE A 237 -9.41 -2.44 -2.93
CA ILE A 237 -8.20 -2.01 -3.66
C ILE A 237 -7.03 -2.11 -2.67
N SER A 238 -5.90 -2.64 -3.10
CA SER A 238 -4.69 -2.76 -2.27
C SER A 238 -3.45 -2.68 -3.13
N ALA A 239 -2.33 -2.23 -2.57
CA ALA A 239 -1.07 -2.14 -3.28
C ALA A 239 -0.64 -3.50 -3.88
N VAL A 240 -0.72 -4.59 -3.12
CA VAL A 240 -0.35 -5.93 -3.61
C VAL A 240 -1.20 -6.35 -4.81
N LYS A 241 -2.54 -6.28 -4.73
CA LYS A 241 -3.42 -6.62 -5.88
C LYS A 241 -3.12 -5.78 -7.13
N PHE A 242 -2.84 -4.49 -6.94
CA PHE A 242 -2.49 -3.60 -8.05
C PHE A 242 -1.16 -4.01 -8.69
N LEU A 243 -0.12 -4.20 -7.89
CA LEU A 243 1.20 -4.58 -8.36
C LEU A 243 1.21 -5.98 -9.00
N ASP A 244 0.50 -6.95 -8.42
CA ASP A 244 0.31 -8.28 -9.02
C ASP A 244 -0.38 -8.22 -10.39
N THR A 245 -1.31 -7.28 -10.56
CA THR A 245 -1.97 -7.05 -11.85
C THR A 245 -1.00 -6.47 -12.88
N LEU A 246 -0.14 -5.53 -12.47
CA LEU A 246 0.93 -5.02 -13.34
C LEU A 246 1.90 -6.12 -13.74
N VAL A 247 2.31 -6.97 -12.80
CA VAL A 247 3.18 -8.14 -13.06
C VAL A 247 2.56 -9.03 -14.13
N LYS A 248 1.29 -9.40 -13.99
CA LYS A 248 0.58 -10.26 -14.95
C LYS A 248 0.47 -9.61 -16.33
N ASN A 249 0.16 -8.31 -16.39
CA ASN A 249 0.01 -7.58 -17.64
C ASN A 249 1.35 -7.38 -18.37
N GLY A 250 2.44 -7.13 -17.63
CA GLY A 250 3.79 -7.01 -18.19
C GLY A 250 4.31 -8.33 -18.77
N TYR A 251 3.91 -9.48 -18.23
CA TYR A 251 4.21 -10.78 -18.84
C TYR A 251 3.49 -10.99 -20.17
N ASN A 252 2.28 -10.45 -20.33
CA ASN A 252 1.49 -10.60 -21.55
C ASN A 252 2.02 -9.77 -22.73
N THR A 253 2.78 -8.70 -22.48
CA THR A 253 3.41 -7.86 -23.52
C THR A 253 4.79 -8.33 -23.96
N ILE A 254 5.48 -9.16 -23.17
CA ILE A 254 6.78 -9.76 -23.54
C ILE A 254 6.60 -11.06 -24.35
N GLY A 255 5.41 -11.66 -24.31
CA GLY A 255 5.07 -12.92 -24.97
C GLY A 255 4.41 -12.82 -26.36
N ASN A 256 4.29 -11.62 -26.94
CA ASN A 256 3.75 -11.39 -28.29
C ASN A 256 4.83 -10.82 -29.22
#